data_AF-A0A836XD27-F1
#
_entry.id   AF-A0A836XD27-F1
#
_cell.length_a   1.000
_cell.length_b   1.000
_cell.length_c   1.000
_cell.angle_alpha   90.00
_cell.angle_beta   90.00
_cell.angle_gamma   90.00
#
_symmetry.space_group_name_H-M   'P 1'
#
loop_
_entity.id
_entity.type
_entity.pdbx_description
1 polymer ?
#
loop_
_entity_poly.entity_id
_entity_poly.type
_entity_poly.pdbx_seq_one_letter_code
_entity_poly.pdbx_strand_id
1 'polypeptide(L)'
;MNILFILTDQFRFDCLGALGHPLVETPNLDALASTSTLFSRTWCATMACAPARASLFTGYYADTHGMGGNQTTLDPPDQRVLPEYLAAAGYDTALVGKLHLKPMQRDFGFRHLLRHDA
;
A
#
# COMPACT_ATOMS: atom_id res chain seq x y z
N MET A 1 -3.29 -13.97 14.95
CA MET A 1 -3.27 -12.51 14.76
C MET A 1 -3.84 -12.24 13.38
N ASN A 2 -4.65 -11.19 13.21
CA ASN A 2 -5.16 -10.78 11.90
C ASN A 2 -4.59 -9.41 11.56
N ILE A 3 -4.33 -9.17 10.27
CA ILE A 3 -3.77 -7.91 9.78
C ILE A 3 -4.77 -7.30 8.80
N LEU A 4 -5.23 -6.08 9.09
CA LEU A 4 -6.04 -5.28 8.16
C LEU A 4 -5.20 -4.09 7.71
N PHE A 5 -4.89 -4.03 6.42
CA PHE A 5 -4.12 -2.94 5.83
C PHE A 5 -5.03 -2.04 4.97
N ILE A 6 -5.30 -0.84 5.47
CA ILE A 6 -6.10 0.18 4.78
C ILE A 6 -5.15 1.16 4.09
N LEU A 7 -5.17 1.16 2.76
CA LEU A 7 -4.33 2.02 1.94
C LEU A 7 -5.17 2.97 1.10
N THR A 8 -5.00 4.27 1.33
CA THR A 8 -5.61 5.33 0.53
C THR A 8 -4.75 5.69 -0.69
N ASP A 9 -5.32 6.36 -1.69
CA ASP A 9 -4.58 6.89 -2.85
C ASP A 9 -4.57 8.42 -2.80
N GLN A 10 -3.40 9.03 -3.00
CA GLN A 10 -3.19 10.48 -2.97
C GLN A 10 -3.70 11.19 -1.70
N PHE A 11 -3.64 10.52 -0.54
CA PHE A 11 -4.01 11.14 0.74
C PHE A 11 -2.90 12.07 1.23
N ARG A 12 -3.20 13.36 1.34
CA ARG A 12 -2.23 14.35 1.82
C ARG A 12 -2.06 14.24 3.33
N PHE A 13 -0.85 14.51 3.81
CA PHE A 13 -0.53 14.46 5.23
C PHE A 13 -1.37 15.44 6.07
N ASP A 14 -1.81 16.55 5.47
CA ASP A 14 -2.57 17.60 6.14
C ASP A 14 -4.08 17.34 6.15
N CYS A 15 -4.60 16.30 5.48
CA CYS A 15 -6.04 16.05 5.39
C CYS A 15 -6.63 15.19 6.53
N LEU A 16 -5.84 14.81 7.54
CA LEU A 16 -6.34 14.02 8.68
C LEU A 16 -6.84 14.94 9.79
N GLY A 17 -8.10 14.80 10.20
CA GLY A 17 -8.73 15.57 11.27
C GLY A 17 -7.97 15.47 12.59
N ALA A 18 -7.49 14.28 12.94
CA ALA A 18 -6.64 14.03 14.11
C ALA A 18 -5.29 14.80 14.09
N LEU A 19 -4.87 15.33 12.94
CA LEU A 19 -3.69 16.21 12.80
C LEU A 19 -4.07 17.70 12.76
N GLY A 20 -5.33 18.05 13.05
CA GLY A 20 -5.79 19.42 13.22
C GLY A 20 -6.26 20.11 11.93
N HIS A 21 -6.64 19.35 10.91
CA HIS A 21 -7.19 19.95 9.69
C HIS A 21 -8.50 20.73 9.98
N PRO A 22 -8.67 21.97 9.51
CA PRO A 22 -9.75 22.85 9.98
C PRO A 22 -11.15 22.55 9.40
N LEU A 23 -11.25 21.77 8.31
CA LEU A 23 -12.51 21.57 7.57
C LEU A 23 -12.86 20.10 7.25
N VAL A 24 -11.88 19.31 6.81
CA VAL A 24 -12.06 17.88 6.52
C VAL A 24 -12.43 17.12 7.80
N GLU A 25 -13.56 16.42 7.75
CA GLU A 25 -14.06 15.57 8.82
C GLU A 25 -13.67 14.11 8.57
N THR A 26 -12.89 13.53 9.48
CA THR A 26 -12.46 12.12 9.41
C THR A 26 -12.82 11.32 10.66
N PRO A 27 -14.07 11.35 11.16
CA PRO A 27 -14.42 10.86 12.50
C PRO A 27 -13.99 9.40 12.76
N ASN A 28 -14.08 8.52 11.76
CA ASN A 28 -13.65 7.13 11.90
C ASN A 28 -12.12 6.97 11.95
N LEU A 29 -11.37 7.75 11.17
CA LEU A 29 -9.90 7.73 11.22
C LEU A 29 -9.39 8.43 12.49
N ASP A 30 -10.10 9.45 12.96
CA ASP A 30 -9.77 10.18 14.19
C ASP A 30 -9.97 9.28 15.41
N ALA A 31 -11.08 8.52 15.44
CA ALA A 31 -11.30 7.49 16.45
C ALA A 31 -10.20 6.42 16.41
N LEU A 32 -9.84 5.92 15.22
CA LEU A 32 -8.74 4.96 15.08
C LEU A 32 -7.40 5.53 15.57
N ALA A 33 -7.08 6.78 15.23
CA ALA A 33 -5.85 7.45 15.65
C ALA A 33 -5.77 7.60 17.17
N SER A 34 -6.89 7.83 17.85
CA SER A 34 -6.95 7.99 19.32
C SER A 34 -6.52 6.76 20.11
N THR A 35 -6.61 5.57 19.50
CA THR A 35 -6.23 4.28 20.10
C THR A 35 -5.02 3.64 19.42
N SER A 36 -4.32 4.38 18.54
CA SER A 36 -3.21 3.86 17.73
C SER A 36 -1.92 4.62 17.98
N THR A 37 -0.80 4.06 17.52
CA THR A 37 0.44 4.83 17.37
C THR A 37 0.36 5.66 16.08
N LEU A 38 0.30 6.98 16.22
CA LEU A 38 0.26 7.92 15.10
C LEU A 38 1.68 8.39 14.73
N PHE A 39 2.10 8.07 13.51
CA PHE A 39 3.35 8.59 12.95
C PHE A 39 3.07 9.89 12.18
N SER A 40 3.39 11.05 12.77
CA SER A 40 3.13 12.38 12.18
C SER A 40 4.16 12.82 11.13
N ARG A 41 5.21 12.02 10.93
CA ARG A 41 6.33 12.30 10.02
C ARG A 41 6.65 11.06 9.20
N THR A 42 5.84 10.83 8.17
CA THR A 42 5.97 9.70 7.24
C THR A 42 6.00 10.19 5.81
N TRP A 43 6.80 9.53 4.97
CA TRP A 43 6.96 9.87 3.56
C TRP A 43 6.76 8.64 2.69
N CYS A 44 6.21 8.86 1.50
CA CYS A 44 6.24 7.86 0.44
C CYS A 44 7.65 7.78 -0.15
N ALA A 45 8.06 6.60 -0.60
CA ALA A 45 9.36 6.40 -1.25
C ALA A 45 9.43 7.11 -2.62
N THR A 46 8.27 7.27 -3.29
CA THR A 46 8.15 8.00 -4.56
C THR A 46 6.78 8.70 -4.65
N MET A 47 6.68 9.71 -5.51
CA MET A 47 5.44 10.50 -5.70
C MET A 47 4.48 9.90 -6.75
N ALA A 48 4.77 8.71 -7.29
CA ALA A 48 3.94 8.07 -8.31
C ALA A 48 3.30 6.76 -7.79
N CYS A 49 2.09 6.47 -8.26
CA CYS A 49 1.22 5.45 -7.65
C CYS A 49 1.84 4.05 -7.66
N ALA A 50 2.24 3.56 -8.83
CA ALA A 50 2.82 2.23 -8.98
C ALA A 50 4.15 2.11 -8.20
N PRO A 51 5.17 2.98 -8.43
CA PRO A 51 6.44 2.86 -7.71
C PRO A 51 6.28 2.98 -6.19
N ALA A 52 5.42 3.86 -5.68
CA ALA A 52 5.17 3.98 -4.23
C ALA A 52 4.58 2.70 -3.64
N ARG A 53 3.67 2.05 -4.36
CA ARG A 53 3.09 0.76 -3.95
C ARG A 53 4.11 -0.36 -4.04
N ALA A 54 4.95 -0.39 -5.07
CA ALA A 54 6.05 -1.35 -5.15
C ALA A 54 7.02 -1.18 -3.98
N SER A 55 7.42 0.04 -3.64
CA SER A 55 8.28 0.26 -2.48
C SER A 55 7.62 -0.19 -1.17
N LEU A 56 6.33 0.11 -1.00
CA LEU A 56 5.55 -0.31 0.17
C LEU A 56 5.48 -1.84 0.32
N PHE A 57 5.24 -2.56 -0.78
CA PHE A 57 5.06 -4.01 -0.74
C PHE A 57 6.37 -4.80 -0.81
N THR A 58 7.42 -4.27 -1.43
CA THR A 58 8.74 -4.93 -1.51
C THR A 58 9.64 -4.58 -0.33
N GLY A 59 9.45 -3.42 0.30
CA GLY A 59 10.36 -2.87 1.29
C GLY A 59 11.61 -2.20 0.71
N TYR A 60 11.68 -2.03 -0.62
CA TYR A 60 12.83 -1.47 -1.32
C TYR A 60 12.53 -0.11 -1.97
N TYR A 61 13.58 0.66 -2.29
CA TYR A 61 13.44 1.87 -3.11
C TYR A 61 13.22 1.54 -4.59
N ALA A 62 12.71 2.51 -5.35
CA ALA A 62 12.40 2.35 -6.77
C ALA A 62 13.57 1.85 -7.62
N ASP A 63 14.77 2.33 -7.33
CA ASP A 63 15.99 1.94 -8.04
C ASP A 63 16.34 0.45 -7.80
N THR A 64 15.88 -0.15 -6.71
CA THR A 64 16.13 -1.55 -6.37
C THR A 64 15.07 -2.48 -6.94
N HIS A 65 13.79 -2.10 -6.91
CA HIS A 65 12.71 -2.94 -7.43
C HIS A 65 12.38 -2.68 -8.92
N GLY A 66 13.14 -1.82 -9.59
CA GLY A 66 13.07 -1.54 -11.04
C GLY A 66 11.84 -0.75 -11.52
N MET A 67 10.84 -0.58 -10.66
CA MET A 67 9.61 0.09 -11.01
C MET A 67 9.76 1.60 -10.81
N GLY A 68 10.31 2.31 -11.82
CA GLY A 68 10.53 3.77 -11.77
C GLY A 68 9.32 4.64 -12.18
N GLY A 69 8.24 4.07 -12.70
CA GLY A 69 7.05 4.82 -13.10
C GLY A 69 5.79 3.97 -13.23
N ASN A 70 4.64 4.59 -13.51
CA ASN A 70 3.36 3.87 -13.58
C ASN A 70 3.27 2.87 -14.74
N GLN A 71 4.14 3.00 -15.75
CA GLN A 71 4.16 2.10 -16.91
C GLN A 71 5.27 1.05 -16.86
N THR A 72 6.09 1.04 -15.80
CA THR A 72 7.15 0.05 -15.64
C THR A 72 6.64 -1.15 -14.83
N THR A 73 7.41 -2.24 -14.87
CA THR A 73 7.16 -3.50 -14.19
C THR A 73 8.24 -3.73 -13.14
N LEU A 74 7.96 -4.57 -12.13
CA LEU A 74 9.01 -5.02 -11.21
C LEU A 74 10.15 -5.67 -11.97
N ASP A 75 11.38 -5.35 -11.57
CA ASP A 75 12.59 -5.99 -12.08
C ASP A 75 13.47 -6.41 -10.88
N PRO A 76 13.66 -7.72 -10.64
CA PRO A 76 13.15 -8.83 -11.44
C PRO A 76 11.62 -9.02 -11.31
N PRO A 77 10.94 -9.61 -12.31
CA PRO A 77 9.47 -9.73 -12.32
C PRO A 77 8.92 -10.64 -11.21
N ASP A 78 9.75 -11.49 -10.63
CA ASP A 78 9.46 -12.38 -9.49
C ASP A 78 9.89 -11.80 -8.14
N GLN A 79 10.32 -10.52 -8.09
CA GLN A 79 10.64 -9.82 -6.84
C GLN A 79 9.51 -10.04 -5.82
N ARG A 80 9.88 -10.62 -4.68
CA ARG A 80 8.91 -11.05 -3.66
C ARG A 80 8.34 -9.86 -2.90
N VAL A 81 7.05 -9.92 -2.61
CA VAL A 81 6.30 -8.85 -1.92
C VAL A 81 5.65 -9.32 -0.63
N LEU A 82 5.31 -8.38 0.26
CA LEU A 82 4.75 -8.62 1.60
C LEU A 82 3.62 -9.67 1.63
N PRO A 83 2.60 -9.64 0.75
CA PRO A 83 1.52 -10.62 0.81
C PRO A 83 2.00 -12.06 0.51
N GLU A 84 3.05 -12.25 -0.28
CA GLU A 84 3.64 -13.58 -0.54
C GLU A 84 4.45 -14.12 0.64
N TYR A 85 5.01 -13.23 1.47
CA TYR A 85 5.59 -13.63 2.75
C TYR A 85 4.49 -14.06 3.72
N LEU A 86 3.39 -13.31 3.80
CA LEU A 86 2.24 -13.65 4.65
C LEU A 86 1.57 -14.97 4.23
N ALA A 87 1.32 -15.15 2.93
CA ALA A 87 0.74 -16.39 2.39
C ALA A 87 1.62 -17.61 2.69
N ALA A 88 2.95 -17.49 2.52
CA ALA A 88 3.88 -18.57 2.86
C ALA A 88 3.93 -18.86 4.37
N ALA A 89 3.61 -17.88 5.21
CA ALA A 89 3.46 -18.06 6.66
C ALA A 89 2.07 -18.61 7.07
N GLY A 90 1.21 -18.97 6.11
CA GLY A 90 -0.10 -19.57 6.36
C GLY A 90 -1.25 -18.58 6.55
N TYR A 91 -1.06 -17.30 6.24
CA TYR A 91 -2.16 -16.33 6.25
C TYR A 91 -3.06 -16.51 5.03
N ASP A 92 -4.36 -16.33 5.24
CA ASP A 92 -5.33 -16.17 4.16
C ASP A 92 -5.38 -14.71 3.71
N THR A 93 -4.91 -14.44 2.49
CA THR A 93 -4.63 -13.09 2.00
C THR A 93 -5.69 -12.62 1.02
N ALA A 94 -6.22 -11.43 1.26
CA ALA A 94 -7.21 -10.81 0.39
C ALA A 94 -6.81 -9.37 0.02
N LEU A 95 -7.08 -8.99 -1.22
CA LEU A 95 -7.03 -7.61 -1.71
C LEU A 95 -8.40 -7.22 -2.25
N VAL A 96 -8.89 -6.07 -1.81
CA VAL A 96 -10.04 -5.39 -2.42
C VAL A 96 -9.61 -3.97 -2.78
N GLY A 97 -9.71 -3.61 -4.06
CA GLY A 97 -9.37 -2.28 -4.56
C GLY A 97 -8.17 -2.26 -5.52
N LYS A 98 -7.30 -1.25 -5.39
CA LYS A 98 -6.21 -0.96 -6.35
C LYS A 98 -4.86 -1.46 -5.83
N LEU A 99 -4.11 -2.18 -6.67
CA LEU A 99 -2.75 -2.65 -6.37
C LEU A 99 -1.69 -1.93 -7.19
N HIS A 100 -1.95 -1.72 -8.48
CA HIS A 100 -1.09 -1.03 -9.43
C HIS A 100 0.36 -1.58 -9.49
N LEU A 101 0.54 -2.87 -9.19
CA LEU A 101 1.79 -3.59 -9.42
C LEU A 101 1.73 -4.32 -10.76
N LYS A 102 2.88 -4.40 -11.44
CA LYS A 102 3.04 -5.10 -12.71
C LYS A 102 4.14 -6.16 -12.58
N PRO A 103 3.99 -7.34 -13.23
CA PRO A 103 2.98 -7.67 -14.25
C PRO A 103 1.58 -7.92 -13.65
N MET A 104 0.52 -7.44 -14.30
CA MET A 104 -0.85 -7.47 -13.75
C MET A 104 -1.40 -8.89 -13.60
N GLN A 105 -0.88 -9.84 -14.38
CA GLN A 105 -1.26 -11.25 -14.36
C GLN A 105 -0.86 -11.95 -13.05
N ARG A 106 0.09 -11.38 -12.30
CA ARG A 106 0.53 -11.94 -11.01
C ARG A 106 -0.46 -11.57 -9.92
N ASP A 107 -0.79 -12.55 -9.07
CA ASP A 107 -1.68 -12.38 -7.93
C ASP A 107 -0.99 -11.69 -6.74
N PHE A 108 0.34 -11.64 -6.73
CA PHE A 108 1.20 -11.05 -5.70
C PHE A 108 0.97 -11.66 -4.32
N GLY A 109 0.60 -12.94 -4.27
CA GLY A 109 0.36 -13.66 -3.03
C GLY A 109 -1.00 -13.37 -2.40
N PHE A 110 -1.94 -12.73 -3.10
CA PHE A 110 -3.33 -12.58 -2.68
C PHE A 110 -4.17 -13.75 -3.19
N ARG A 111 -4.66 -14.60 -2.28
CA ARG A 111 -5.56 -15.71 -2.61
C ARG A 111 -6.92 -15.21 -3.10
N HIS A 112 -7.40 -14.12 -2.53
CA HIS A 112 -8.66 -13.49 -2.86
C HIS A 112 -8.39 -12.11 -3.45
N LEU A 113 -8.85 -11.87 -4.67
CA LEU A 113 -8.45 -10.70 -5.43
C LEU A 113 -9.67 -10.04 -6.09
N LEU A 114 -10.10 -8.91 -5.55
CA LEU A 114 -11.15 -8.05 -6.10
C LEU A 114 -10.50 -6.72 -6.54
N ARG A 115 -9.87 -6.74 -7.71
CA ARG A 115 -9.14 -5.59 -8.27
C ARG A 115 -10.08 -4.64 -9.02
N HIS A 116 -9.89 -3.33 -8.82
CA HIS A 116 -10.61 -2.26 -9.55
C HIS A 116 -9.74 -1.59 -10.63
N ASP A 117 -8.45 -1.94 -10.71
CA ASP A 117 -7.48 -1.41 -11.66
C ASP A 117 -7.25 -2.30 -12.89
N ALA A 118 -8.23 -3.15 -13.22
CA ALA A 118 -8.25 -3.97 -14.43
C ALA A 118 -8.65 -3.15 -15.67
#